data_AF-A0A9D5HP45-F1
#
_entry.id   AF-A0A9D5HP45-F1
#
_cell.length_a   1.000
_cell.length_b   1.000
_cell.length_c   1.000
_cell.angle_alpha   90.00
_cell.angle_beta   90.00
_cell.angle_gamma   90.00
#
_symmetry.space_group_name_H-M   'P 1'
#
loop_
_entity.id
_entity.type
_entity.pdbx_description
1 polymer ?
#
loop_
_entity_poly.entity_id
_entity_poly.type
_entity_poly.pdbx_seq_one_letter_code
_entity_poly.pdbx_strand_id
1 'polypeptide(L)'
;MYERTGQQKLANELLEKMVKKFKNSCKVWMHYVQNLLKQNSDGIQSIVNRALLSLPRSKHIKFITQTAILEFKCGLPDRGRTMFEGVLREYPKRTDLWSVYLDQEIRLGDPEVIRSLFERATSLSLPLKRMKALFKKYLEYEMSHGDEERIEHVKRKALEA
;
A
#
# COMPACT_ATOMS: atom_id res chain seq x y z
N MET A 1 17.42 -23.30 18.32
CA MET A 1 17.81 -22.13 17.48
C MET A 1 18.38 -22.52 16.11
N TYR A 2 19.17 -23.60 15.99
CA TYR A 2 19.77 -24.04 14.71
C TYR A 2 18.78 -24.55 13.65
N GLU A 3 17.66 -25.17 14.06
CA GLU A 3 16.66 -25.68 13.10
C GLU A 3 15.93 -24.55 12.37
N ARG A 4 15.67 -23.42 13.04
CA ARG A 4 14.98 -22.25 12.46
C ARG A 4 15.82 -21.60 11.36
N THR A 5 17.13 -21.48 11.57
CA THR A 5 18.06 -20.90 10.58
C THR A 5 18.31 -21.85 9.41
N GLY A 6 18.33 -23.16 9.63
CA GLY A 6 18.40 -24.16 8.57
C GLY A 6 17.16 -24.16 7.67
N GLN A 7 15.96 -24.13 8.27
CA GLN A 7 14.69 -24.06 7.54
C GLN A 7 14.53 -22.76 6.74
N GLN A 8 15.05 -21.63 7.25
CA GLN A 8 15.04 -20.35 6.53
C GLN A 8 15.89 -20.39 5.25
N LYS A 9 17.08 -21.00 5.30
CA LYS A 9 17.94 -21.15 4.12
C LYS A 9 17.29 -22.02 3.04
N LEU A 10 16.75 -23.18 3.44
CA LEU A 10 16.00 -24.08 2.56
C LEU A 10 14.79 -23.39 1.91
N ALA A 11 14.04 -22.59 2.69
CA ALA A 11 12.91 -21.83 2.18
C ALA A 11 13.34 -20.80 1.12
N ASN A 12 14.43 -20.07 1.37
CA ASN A 12 14.96 -19.08 0.41
C ASN A 12 15.45 -19.76 -0.88
N GLU A 13 16.14 -20.90 -0.79
CA GLU A 13 16.57 -21.67 -1.96
C GLU A 13 15.40 -22.19 -2.79
N LEU A 14 14.35 -22.69 -2.13
CA LEU A 14 13.13 -23.14 -2.81
C LEU A 14 12.42 -21.98 -3.51
N LEU A 15 12.31 -20.82 -2.84
CA LEU A 15 11.71 -19.62 -3.41
C LEU A 15 12.51 -19.11 -4.62
N GLU A 16 13.83 -19.13 -4.57
CA GLU A 16 14.69 -18.75 -5.69
C GLU A 16 14.50 -19.70 -6.89
N LYS A 17 14.38 -21.01 -6.65
CA LYS A 17 14.03 -21.99 -7.70
C LYS A 17 12.63 -21.74 -8.27
N MET A 18 11.65 -21.45 -7.42
CA MET A 18 10.29 -21.18 -7.85
C MET A 18 10.17 -19.88 -8.65
N VAL A 19 10.87 -18.82 -8.25
CA VAL A 19 10.90 -17.55 -8.98
C VAL A 19 11.54 -17.72 -10.35
N LYS A 20 12.60 -18.54 -10.48
CA LYS A 20 13.19 -18.86 -11.79
C LYS A 20 12.23 -19.62 -12.70
N LYS A 21 11.53 -20.64 -12.16
CA LYS A 21 10.59 -21.48 -12.93
C LYS A 21 9.27 -20.77 -13.25
N PHE A 22 8.78 -19.93 -12.33
CA PHE A 22 7.48 -19.26 -12.41
C PHE A 22 7.61 -17.74 -12.33
N LYS A 23 8.58 -17.18 -13.06
CA LYS A 23 8.95 -15.74 -13.04
C LYS A 23 7.79 -14.77 -13.32
N ASN A 24 6.77 -15.20 -14.06
CA ASN A 24 5.59 -14.38 -14.39
C ASN A 24 4.45 -14.48 -13.34
N SER A 25 4.64 -15.28 -12.29
CA SER A 25 3.64 -15.50 -11.24
C SER A 25 3.80 -14.51 -10.10
N CYS A 26 2.89 -13.54 -10.04
CA CYS A 26 2.83 -12.56 -8.94
C CYS A 26 2.72 -13.25 -7.57
N LYS A 27 2.02 -14.39 -7.47
CA LYS A 27 1.87 -15.12 -6.20
C LYS A 27 3.21 -15.63 -5.66
N VAL A 28 4.09 -16.12 -6.53
CA VAL A 28 5.41 -16.64 -6.13
C VAL A 28 6.28 -15.51 -5.58
N TRP A 29 6.30 -14.36 -6.26
CA TRP A 29 6.99 -13.17 -5.77
C TRP A 29 6.42 -12.65 -4.45
N MET A 30 5.10 -12.66 -4.28
CA MET A 30 4.44 -12.27 -3.03
C MET A 30 4.86 -13.18 -1.86
N HIS A 31 4.91 -14.50 -2.08
CA HIS A 31 5.39 -15.43 -1.06
C HIS A 31 6.87 -15.19 -0.71
N TYR A 32 7.70 -14.81 -1.69
CA TYR A 32 9.09 -14.48 -1.43
C TYR A 32 9.23 -13.23 -0.55
N VAL A 33 8.51 -12.15 -0.90
CA VAL A 33 8.46 -10.92 -0.10
C VAL A 33 7.99 -11.21 1.33
N GLN A 34 6.92 -11.98 1.50
CA GLN A 34 6.42 -12.38 2.82
C GLN A 34 7.46 -13.14 3.64
N ASN A 35 8.21 -14.05 3.02
CA ASN A 35 9.24 -14.82 3.71
C ASN A 35 10.40 -13.93 4.16
N LEU A 36 10.82 -12.98 3.33
CA LEU A 36 11.87 -12.02 3.68
C LEU A 36 11.46 -11.08 4.80
N LEU A 37 10.23 -10.57 4.74
CA LEU A 37 9.65 -9.74 5.80
C LEU A 37 9.60 -10.48 7.14
N LYS A 38 9.22 -11.77 7.14
CA LYS A 38 9.26 -12.62 8.35
C LYS A 38 10.67 -12.81 8.91
N GLN A 39 11.70 -12.73 8.07
CA GLN A 39 13.09 -12.86 8.46
C GLN A 39 13.69 -11.51 8.92
N ASN A 40 12.93 -10.41 8.86
CA ASN A 40 13.41 -9.04 9.07
C ASN A 40 14.66 -8.73 8.25
N SER A 41 14.73 -9.27 7.04
CA SER A 41 15.90 -9.15 6.17
C SER A 41 15.82 -7.89 5.31
N ASP A 42 16.86 -7.07 5.36
CA ASP A 42 17.03 -5.94 4.46
C ASP A 42 17.37 -6.45 3.06
N GLY A 43 16.43 -6.28 2.14
CA GLY A 43 16.58 -6.79 0.76
C GLY A 43 15.30 -6.75 -0.07
N ILE A 44 14.19 -6.32 0.51
CA ILE A 44 12.87 -6.32 -0.15
C ILE A 44 12.90 -5.48 -1.43
N GLN A 45 13.54 -4.32 -1.41
CA GLN A 45 13.66 -3.47 -2.60
C GLN A 45 14.34 -4.20 -3.77
N SER A 46 15.36 -5.01 -3.50
CA SER A 46 16.05 -5.78 -4.54
C SER A 46 15.12 -6.84 -5.16
N ILE A 47 14.34 -7.53 -4.33
CA ILE A 47 13.33 -8.50 -4.79
C ILE A 47 12.20 -7.81 -5.54
N VAL A 48 11.73 -6.65 -5.07
CA VAL A 48 10.71 -5.86 -5.76
C VAL A 48 11.21 -5.47 -7.16
N ASN A 49 12.44 -4.95 -7.28
CA ASN A 49 13.03 -4.60 -8.56
C ASN A 49 13.14 -5.83 -9.49
N ARG A 50 13.61 -6.97 -8.98
CA ARG A 50 13.68 -8.23 -9.76
C ARG A 50 12.29 -8.72 -10.20
N ALA A 51 11.29 -8.58 -9.34
CA ALA A 51 9.92 -8.94 -9.65
C ALA A 51 9.34 -8.05 -10.75
N LEU A 52 9.57 -6.74 -10.71
CA LEU A 52 9.11 -5.81 -11.73
C LEU A 52 9.75 -6.05 -13.10
N LEU A 53 11.01 -6.49 -13.15
CA LEU A 53 11.66 -6.92 -14.40
C LEU A 53 11.05 -8.20 -14.98
N SER A 54 10.52 -9.09 -14.13
CA SER A 54 10.02 -10.40 -14.54
C SER A 54 8.51 -10.42 -14.79
N LEU A 55 7.74 -9.60 -14.06
CA LEU A 55 6.29 -9.58 -14.12
C LEU A 55 5.80 -8.76 -15.31
N PRO A 56 4.67 -9.15 -15.94
CA PRO A 56 3.98 -8.29 -16.90
C PRO A 56 3.56 -6.96 -16.26
N ARG A 57 3.62 -5.86 -17.01
CA ARG A 57 3.24 -4.51 -16.54
C ARG A 57 1.84 -4.45 -15.92
N SER A 58 0.89 -5.22 -16.44
CA SER A 58 -0.47 -5.32 -15.90
C SER A 58 -0.53 -5.82 -14.45
N LYS A 59 0.52 -6.48 -13.95
CA LYS A 59 0.61 -6.97 -12.57
C LYS A 59 1.44 -6.06 -11.65
N HIS A 60 2.15 -5.07 -12.18
CA HIS A 60 3.08 -4.23 -11.40
C HIS A 60 2.38 -3.48 -10.29
N ILE A 61 1.30 -2.75 -10.61
CA ILE A 61 0.52 -1.98 -9.62
C ILE A 61 0.01 -2.90 -8.51
N LYS A 62 -0.56 -4.06 -8.89
CA LYS A 62 -1.07 -5.03 -7.91
C LYS A 62 0.06 -5.57 -7.02
N PHE A 63 1.22 -5.87 -7.60
CA PHE A 63 2.35 -6.39 -6.83
C PHE A 63 2.94 -5.35 -5.87
N ILE A 64 3.15 -4.11 -6.32
CA ILE A 64 3.69 -3.03 -5.50
C ILE A 64 2.74 -2.69 -4.35
N THR A 65 1.44 -2.52 -4.63
CA THR A 65 0.44 -2.20 -3.59
C THR A 65 0.32 -3.31 -2.54
N GLN A 66 0.35 -4.57 -2.95
CA GLN A 66 0.32 -5.69 -2.02
C GLN A 66 1.62 -5.79 -1.20
N THR A 67 2.77 -5.50 -1.81
CA THR A 67 4.05 -5.42 -1.08
C THR A 67 4.03 -4.28 -0.05
N ALA A 68 3.52 -3.10 -0.43
CA ALA A 68 3.36 -1.97 0.47
C ALA A 68 2.48 -2.34 1.68
N ILE A 69 1.32 -2.97 1.45
CA ILE A 69 0.43 -3.43 2.54
C ILE A 69 1.16 -4.40 3.49
N LEU A 70 2.04 -5.27 2.97
CA LEU A 70 2.83 -6.17 3.81
C LEU A 70 3.86 -5.40 4.65
N GLU A 71 4.54 -4.40 4.10
CA GLU A 71 5.46 -3.53 4.85
C GLU A 71 4.72 -2.83 6.02
N PHE A 72 3.52 -2.29 5.78
CA PHE A 72 2.67 -1.74 6.84
C PHE A 72 2.33 -2.78 7.93
N LYS A 73 2.01 -4.01 7.54
CA LYS A 73 1.65 -5.08 8.49
C LYS A 73 2.85 -5.60 9.29
N CYS A 74 4.05 -5.49 8.74
CA CYS A 74 5.30 -5.89 9.39
C CYS A 74 5.91 -4.79 10.25
N GLY A 75 5.24 -3.64 10.40
CA GLY A 75 5.69 -2.56 11.27
C GLY A 75 6.72 -1.61 10.63
N LEU A 76 6.84 -1.61 9.30
CA LEU A 76 7.69 -0.69 8.54
C LEU A 76 6.83 0.26 7.70
N PRO A 77 6.04 1.16 8.33
CA PRO A 77 5.09 2.01 7.63
C PRO A 77 5.78 2.95 6.63
N ASP A 78 6.98 3.45 6.92
CA ASP A 78 7.69 4.38 6.02
C ASP A 78 8.06 3.75 4.67
N ARG A 79 8.38 2.44 4.67
CA ARG A 79 8.61 1.69 3.43
C ARG A 79 7.31 1.54 2.64
N GLY A 80 6.22 1.21 3.34
CA GLY A 80 4.89 1.14 2.75
C GLY A 80 4.43 2.46 2.14
N ARG A 81 4.61 3.58 2.86
CA ARG A 81 4.34 4.95 2.40
C ARG A 81 5.13 5.26 1.14
N THR A 82 6.44 5.01 1.16
CA THR A 82 7.32 5.24 0.00
C THR A 82 6.81 4.51 -1.25
N MET A 83 6.34 3.27 -1.11
CA MET A 83 5.78 2.51 -2.22
C MET A 83 4.45 3.08 -2.72
N PHE A 84 3.51 3.43 -1.83
CA PHE A 84 2.25 4.06 -2.26
C PHE A 84 2.48 5.42 -2.90
N GLU A 85 3.33 6.27 -2.33
CA GLU A 85 3.69 7.57 -2.90
C GLU A 85 4.32 7.42 -4.29
N GLY A 86 5.16 6.40 -4.50
CA GLY A 86 5.71 6.08 -5.81
C GLY A 86 4.63 5.73 -6.83
N VAL A 87 3.67 4.87 -6.48
CA VAL A 87 2.57 4.48 -7.38
C VAL A 87 1.62 5.66 -7.63
N LEU A 88 1.30 6.45 -6.60
CA LEU A 88 0.40 7.60 -6.72
C LEU A 88 1.02 8.77 -7.49
N ARG A 89 2.35 8.89 -7.50
CA ARG A 89 3.06 9.84 -8.37
C ARG A 89 2.83 9.53 -9.85
N GLU A 90 2.86 8.26 -10.23
CA GLU A 90 2.64 7.82 -11.60
C GLU A 90 1.14 7.77 -11.96
N TYR A 91 0.29 7.39 -11.00
CA TYR A 91 -1.14 7.16 -11.19
C TYR A 91 -2.02 7.96 -10.21
N PRO A 92 -1.94 9.31 -10.18
CA PRO A 92 -2.61 10.12 -9.16
C PRO A 92 -4.13 10.05 -9.25
N LYS A 93 -4.70 9.75 -10.43
CA LYS A 93 -6.15 9.72 -10.65
C LYS A 93 -6.83 8.39 -10.24
N ARG A 94 -6.07 7.41 -9.75
CA ARG A 94 -6.58 6.09 -9.34
C ARG A 94 -7.07 6.13 -7.89
N THR A 95 -8.33 6.52 -7.70
CA THR A 95 -8.97 6.67 -6.37
C THR A 95 -9.01 5.38 -5.56
N ASP A 96 -8.99 4.22 -6.21
CA ASP A 96 -8.87 2.91 -5.55
C ASP A 96 -7.55 2.77 -4.77
N LEU A 97 -6.45 3.30 -5.30
CA LEU A 97 -5.14 3.26 -4.63
C LEU A 97 -5.09 4.19 -3.42
N TRP A 98 -5.66 5.38 -3.54
CA TRP A 98 -5.81 6.31 -2.41
C TRP A 98 -6.62 5.69 -1.28
N SER A 99 -7.73 5.03 -1.61
CA SER A 99 -8.58 4.38 -0.60
C SER A 99 -7.81 3.31 0.19
N VAL A 100 -7.04 2.46 -0.51
CA VAL A 100 -6.23 1.40 0.12
C VAL A 100 -5.11 1.98 0.98
N TYR A 101 -4.47 3.08 0.54
CA TYR A 101 -3.44 3.76 1.31
C TYR A 101 -4.03 4.38 2.58
N LEU A 102 -5.16 5.07 2.47
CA LEU A 102 -5.93 5.59 3.61
C LEU A 102 -6.30 4.49 4.60
N ASP A 103 -6.70 3.30 4.13
CA ASP A 103 -6.96 2.16 5.04
C ASP A 103 -5.72 1.74 5.85
N GLN A 104 -4.51 1.86 5.28
CA GLN A 104 -3.30 1.54 6.02
C GLN A 104 -2.98 2.62 7.06
N GLU A 105 -3.10 3.90 6.72
CA GLU A 105 -2.83 5.00 7.66
C GLU A 105 -3.88 5.08 8.77
N ILE A 106 -5.16 4.86 8.47
CA ILE A 106 -6.24 4.78 9.48
C ILE A 106 -5.95 3.68 10.49
N ARG A 107 -5.38 2.55 10.05
CA ARG A 107 -4.97 1.47 10.96
C ARG A 107 -3.79 1.86 11.85
N LEU A 108 -2.89 2.74 11.40
CA LEU A 108 -1.81 3.26 12.23
C LEU A 108 -2.32 4.30 13.23
N GLY A 109 -3.37 5.03 12.87
CA GLY A 109 -4.11 5.88 13.79
C GLY A 109 -3.51 7.27 14.03
N ASP A 110 -2.58 7.73 13.19
CA ASP A 110 -2.02 9.09 13.25
C ASP A 110 -2.97 10.09 12.57
N PRO A 111 -3.70 10.95 13.33
CA PRO A 111 -4.73 11.80 12.76
C PRO A 111 -4.18 12.87 11.82
N GLU A 112 -2.97 13.36 12.07
CA GLU A 112 -2.36 14.40 11.23
C GLU A 112 -2.02 13.84 9.85
N VAL A 113 -1.42 12.64 9.82
CA VAL A 113 -1.09 11.94 8.58
C VAL A 113 -2.35 11.55 7.81
N ILE A 114 -3.36 10.99 8.51
CA ILE A 114 -4.62 10.58 7.90
C ILE A 114 -5.34 11.77 7.25
N ARG A 115 -5.46 12.89 7.99
CA ARG A 115 -6.12 14.10 7.50
C ARG A 115 -5.36 14.71 6.32
N SER A 116 -4.04 14.85 6.43
CA SER A 116 -3.19 15.32 5.33
C SER A 116 -3.37 14.46 4.07
N LEU A 117 -3.48 13.13 4.23
CA LEU A 117 -3.70 12.22 3.13
C LEU A 117 -5.10 12.36 2.51
N PHE A 118 -6.15 12.51 3.34
CA PHE A 118 -7.50 12.81 2.86
C PHE A 118 -7.58 14.14 2.11
N GLU A 119 -6.94 15.19 2.63
CA GLU A 119 -6.87 16.50 2.00
C GLU A 119 -6.24 16.40 0.61
N ARG A 120 -5.09 15.71 0.50
CA ARG A 120 -4.43 15.46 -0.79
C ARG A 120 -5.31 14.67 -1.75
N ALA A 121 -5.94 13.59 -1.27
CA ALA A 121 -6.79 12.74 -2.07
C ALA A 121 -8.01 13.49 -2.61
N THR A 122 -8.64 14.32 -1.78
CA THR A 122 -9.86 15.08 -2.10
C THR A 122 -9.61 16.35 -2.92
N SER A 123 -8.38 16.86 -2.94
CA SER A 123 -7.98 18.00 -3.78
C SER A 123 -7.65 17.61 -5.24
N LEU A 124 -7.80 16.34 -5.61
CA LEU A 124 -7.62 15.91 -6.99
C LEU A 124 -8.77 16.42 -7.86
N SER A 125 -8.44 17.13 -8.96
CA SER A 125 -9.43 17.57 -9.95
C SER A 125 -9.97 16.36 -10.73
N LEU A 126 -11.00 15.73 -10.16
CA LEU A 126 -11.68 14.54 -10.66
C LEU A 126 -13.19 14.72 -10.51
N PRO A 127 -14.01 14.15 -11.43
CA PRO A 127 -15.45 14.24 -11.30
C PRO A 127 -15.95 13.66 -9.98
N LEU A 128 -16.89 14.34 -9.33
CA LEU A 128 -17.48 13.95 -8.04
C LEU A 128 -17.91 12.47 -7.99
N LYS A 129 -18.41 11.91 -9.10
CA LYS A 129 -18.77 10.48 -9.22
C LYS A 129 -17.62 9.53 -8.86
N ARG A 130 -16.37 9.88 -9.19
CA ARG A 130 -15.17 9.08 -8.85
C ARG A 130 -14.67 9.36 -7.44
N MET A 131 -14.94 10.56 -6.92
CA MET A 131 -14.50 11.04 -5.60
C MET A 131 -15.46 10.68 -4.48
N LYS A 132 -16.72 10.36 -4.80
CA LYS A 132 -17.79 10.05 -3.83
C LYS A 132 -17.36 9.05 -2.76
N ALA A 133 -16.64 8.00 -3.14
CA ALA A 133 -16.16 6.99 -2.19
C ALA A 133 -15.10 7.56 -1.22
N LEU A 134 -14.20 8.42 -1.69
CA LEU A 134 -13.18 9.07 -0.85
C LEU A 134 -13.81 10.09 0.10
N PHE A 135 -14.72 10.94 -0.39
CA PHE A 135 -15.45 11.89 0.47
C PHE A 135 -16.32 11.18 1.51
N LYS A 136 -17.01 10.10 1.13
CA LYS A 136 -17.80 9.30 2.09
C LYS A 136 -16.90 8.75 3.19
N LYS A 137 -15.76 8.17 2.83
CA LYS A 137 -14.78 7.64 3.78
C LYS A 137 -14.19 8.74 4.68
N TYR A 138 -13.94 9.92 4.12
CA TYR A 138 -13.44 11.06 4.89
C TYR A 138 -14.48 11.54 5.92
N LEU A 139 -15.74 11.63 5.51
CA LEU A 139 -16.84 11.98 6.41
C LEU A 139 -17.01 10.93 7.52
N GLU A 140 -16.99 9.64 7.20
CA GLU A 140 -17.06 8.55 8.18
C GLU A 140 -15.89 8.62 9.19
N TYR A 141 -14.70 8.99 8.73
CA TYR A 141 -13.55 9.18 9.60
C TYR A 141 -13.72 10.38 10.55
N GLU A 142 -14.10 11.56 10.05
CA GLU A 142 -14.29 12.74 10.92
C GLU A 142 -15.52 12.61 11.83
N MET A 143 -16.56 11.87 11.43
CA MET A 143 -17.68 11.55 12.33
C MET A 143 -17.26 10.68 13.52
N SER A 144 -16.18 9.91 13.40
CA SER A 144 -15.71 9.01 14.46
C SER A 144 -14.55 9.59 15.27
N HIS A 145 -13.74 10.49 14.69
CA HIS A 145 -12.49 10.99 15.29
C HIS A 145 -12.38 12.53 15.32
N GLY A 146 -13.30 13.23 14.66
CA GLY A 146 -13.29 14.68 14.49
C GLY A 146 -14.36 15.40 15.30
N ASP A 147 -14.53 16.67 14.97
CA ASP A 147 -15.53 17.57 15.54
C ASP A 147 -16.50 18.05 14.44
N GLU A 148 -17.51 18.82 14.84
CA GLU A 148 -18.53 19.34 13.94
C GLU A 148 -17.95 20.27 12.86
N GLU A 149 -16.92 21.05 13.19
CA GLU A 149 -16.23 21.93 12.24
C GLU A 149 -15.55 21.13 11.12
N ARG A 150 -14.88 20.03 11.45
CA ARG A 150 -14.24 19.15 10.47
C ARG A 150 -15.26 18.45 9.58
N ILE A 151 -16.35 17.97 10.16
CA ILE A 151 -17.45 17.36 9.40
C ILE A 151 -18.01 18.37 8.38
N GLU A 152 -18.22 19.62 8.79
CA GLU A 152 -18.73 20.67 7.90
C GLU A 152 -17.71 21.06 6.83
N HIS A 153 -16.42 21.11 7.18
CA HIS A 153 -15.34 21.30 6.21
C HIS A 153 -15.36 20.24 5.10
N VAL A 154 -15.50 18.96 5.45
CA VAL A 154 -15.57 17.87 4.46
C VAL A 154 -16.81 18.01 3.57
N LYS A 155 -17.97 18.37 4.14
CA LYS A 155 -19.20 18.58 3.36
C LYS A 155 -19.05 19.73 2.37
N ARG A 156 -18.52 20.88 2.82
CA ARG A 156 -18.28 22.03 1.96
C ARG A 156 -17.34 21.69 0.81
N LYS A 157 -16.24 21.01 1.12
CA LYS A 157 -15.28 20.56 0.11
C LYS A 157 -15.90 19.60 -0.92
N ALA A 158 -16.83 18.74 -0.50
CA ALA A 158 -17.55 17.85 -1.41
C ALA A 158 -18.57 18.58 -2.31
N LEU A 159 -19.08 19.75 -1.90
CA LEU A 159 -19.96 20.59 -2.71
C LEU A 159 -19.20 21.43 -3.74
N GLU A 160 -17.96 21.81 -3.41
CA GLU A 160 -17.08 22.62 -4.28
C GLU A 160 -16.31 21.79 -5.34
N ALA A 161 -16.34 20.45 -5.25
CA ALA A 161 -15.58 19.52 -6.10
C ALA A 161 -16.37 19.00 -7.31
#